data_AF-F0F0G9-F1
#
_entry.id   AF-F0F0G9-F1
#
_cell.length_a   1.000
_cell.length_b   1.000
_cell.length_c   1.000
_cell.angle_alpha   90.00
_cell.angle_beta   90.00
_cell.angle_gamma   90.00
#
_symmetry.space_group_name_H-M   'P 1'
#
loop_
_entity.id
_entity.type
_entity.pdbx_description
1 polymer ?
#
loop_
_entity_poly.entity_id
_entity_poly.type
_entity_poly.pdbx_seq_one_letter_code
_entity_poly.pdbx_strand_id
1 'polypeptide(L)'
;MIMLNKKVKMAVLLAVGTIALSACNSVNSHPNRNGESDRLDWPNVSKTTFNKQRGTFPNVNNLNQIRSGMTKDELYDLIGRPHFNEGFRVREWDYLFHFNTPGVGTEGVTTCQYKVLFDSQRYARSFHWRAVDPVNAVCPPVVEKPAPAPAVIQAEPQVIIREVAPTRARIRQ
;
A
#
# COMPACT_ATOMS: atom_id res chain seq x y z
N MET A 1 60.61 -14.98 -23.94
CA MET A 1 59.43 -15.84 -23.70
C MET A 1 59.56 -16.44 -22.30
N ILE A 2 58.88 -15.87 -21.30
CA ILE A 2 59.06 -16.27 -19.88
C ILE A 2 58.34 -17.61 -19.66
N MET A 3 59.09 -18.68 -19.40
CA MET A 3 58.52 -20.00 -19.10
C MET A 3 58.01 -20.03 -17.66
N LEU A 4 56.71 -19.79 -17.47
CA LEU A 4 56.07 -19.89 -16.17
C LEU A 4 55.84 -21.37 -15.79
N ASN A 5 56.36 -21.78 -14.62
CA ASN A 5 56.28 -23.14 -14.10
C ASN A 5 54.82 -23.61 -13.98
N LYS A 6 54.52 -24.87 -14.32
CA LYS A 6 53.16 -25.45 -14.31
C LYS A 6 52.48 -25.31 -12.95
N LYS A 7 53.25 -25.33 -11.85
CA LYS A 7 52.77 -25.07 -10.48
C LYS A 7 52.42 -23.59 -10.22
N VAL A 8 53.16 -22.66 -10.83
CA VAL A 8 52.88 -21.22 -10.75
C VAL A 8 51.67 -20.85 -11.61
N LYS A 9 51.50 -21.48 -12.78
CA LYS A 9 50.28 -21.35 -13.60
C LYS A 9 49.03 -21.83 -12.85
N MET A 10 49.11 -22.95 -12.13
CA MET A 10 48.03 -23.46 -11.27
C MET A 10 47.72 -22.54 -10.09
N ALA A 11 48.74 -21.98 -9.43
CA ALA A 11 48.55 -21.04 -8.33
C ALA A 11 47.92 -19.71 -8.78
N VAL A 12 48.27 -19.23 -9.98
CA VAL A 12 47.66 -18.03 -10.58
C VAL A 12 46.20 -18.29 -10.98
N LEU A 13 45.85 -19.51 -11.41
CA LEU A 13 44.47 -19.89 -11.76
C LEU A 13 43.54 -20.01 -10.54
N LEU A 14 44.06 -20.29 -9.34
CA LEU A 14 43.26 -20.32 -8.10
C LEU A 14 43.08 -18.95 -7.42
N ALA A 15 43.89 -17.94 -7.78
CA ALA A 15 43.84 -16.61 -7.15
C ALA A 15 42.84 -15.63 -7.80
N VAL A 16 42.18 -16.00 -8.91
CA VAL A 16 41.25 -15.13 -9.66
C VAL A 16 39.78 -15.34 -9.24
N GLY A 17 39.49 -16.28 -8.32
CA GLY A 17 38.12 -16.72 -8.02
C GLY A 17 37.37 -16.02 -6.89
N THR A 18 37.96 -15.08 -6.12
CA THR A 18 37.41 -14.73 -4.79
C THR A 18 36.81 -13.34 -4.60
N ILE A 19 36.63 -12.51 -5.64
CA ILE A 19 36.08 -11.15 -5.42
C ILE A 19 34.99 -10.82 -6.43
N ALA A 20 33.76 -11.23 -6.12
CA ALA A 20 32.54 -10.45 -6.38
C ALA A 20 31.31 -11.10 -5.71
N LEU A 21 31.36 -11.37 -4.40
CA LEU A 21 30.12 -11.38 -3.63
C LEU A 21 29.74 -9.91 -3.40
N SER A 22 29.22 -9.26 -4.44
CA SER A 22 28.47 -8.02 -4.26
C SER A 22 27.26 -8.38 -3.40
N ALA A 23 27.40 -8.20 -2.09
CA ALA A 23 26.28 -8.26 -1.18
C ALA A 23 25.24 -7.27 -1.70
N CYS A 24 24.09 -7.78 -2.14
CA CYS A 24 22.94 -6.94 -2.43
C CYS A 24 22.63 -6.17 -1.14
N ASN A 25 22.98 -4.89 -1.12
CA ASN A 25 22.79 -4.02 0.03
C ASN A 25 21.28 -3.75 0.16
N SER A 26 20.55 -4.66 0.80
CA SER A 26 19.16 -4.45 1.16
C SER A 26 19.12 -3.35 2.20
N VAL A 27 18.54 -2.21 1.81
CA VAL A 27 18.28 -1.09 2.70
C VAL A 27 17.17 -1.52 3.66
N ASN A 28 17.45 -1.57 4.96
CA ASN A 28 16.48 -1.93 6.00
C ASN A 28 16.65 -1.03 7.23
N SER A 29 15.58 -0.90 8.00
CA SER A 29 15.46 -0.02 9.16
C SER A 29 15.90 -0.69 10.46
N HIS A 30 16.42 -1.93 10.43
CA HIS A 30 16.90 -2.68 11.59
C HIS A 30 16.01 -2.61 12.86
N PRO A 31 14.75 -3.08 12.81
CA PRO A 31 13.85 -2.96 13.96
C PRO A 31 14.37 -3.68 15.21
N ASN A 32 14.26 -3.01 16.37
CA ASN A 32 14.53 -3.55 17.70
C ASN A 32 13.58 -4.71 18.03
N ARG A 33 13.77 -5.46 19.11
CA ARG A 33 12.93 -6.64 19.45
C ARG A 33 11.43 -6.34 19.58
N ASN A 34 11.05 -5.11 19.89
CA ASN A 34 9.67 -4.67 20.05
C ASN A 34 9.03 -4.19 18.74
N GLY A 35 9.75 -4.25 17.62
CA GLY A 35 9.24 -3.86 16.30
C GLY A 35 9.19 -2.34 16.11
N GLU A 36 10.14 -1.63 16.72
CA GLU A 36 10.35 -0.19 16.55
C GLU A 36 11.74 0.05 15.97
N SER A 37 12.00 1.24 15.45
CA SER A 37 13.34 1.66 15.02
C SER A 37 13.56 3.14 15.25
N ASP A 38 14.78 3.50 15.65
CA ASP A 38 15.23 4.89 15.79
C ASP A 38 15.45 5.56 14.42
N ARG A 39 15.61 4.76 13.36
CA ARG A 39 15.86 5.25 12.01
C ARG A 39 15.10 4.41 10.98
N LEU A 40 14.31 5.09 10.16
CA LEU A 40 13.59 4.46 9.05
C LEU A 40 14.40 4.61 7.76
N ASP A 41 14.82 3.48 7.20
CA ASP A 41 15.48 3.43 5.92
C ASP A 41 14.50 2.92 4.87
N TRP A 42 14.29 3.72 3.83
CA TRP A 42 13.25 3.48 2.85
C TRP A 42 13.84 3.04 1.50
N PRO A 43 13.30 1.99 0.88
CA PRO A 43 13.79 1.55 -0.43
C PRO A 43 13.54 2.61 -1.50
N ASN A 44 14.39 2.63 -2.52
CA ASN A 44 14.15 3.46 -3.71
C ASN A 44 12.88 2.96 -4.42
N VAL A 45 11.95 3.87 -4.70
CA VAL A 45 10.66 3.57 -5.33
C VAL A 45 10.80 2.83 -6.67
N SER A 46 11.85 3.08 -7.45
CA SER A 46 12.09 2.39 -8.73
C SER A 46 12.49 0.91 -8.56
N LYS A 47 12.81 0.47 -7.35
CA LYS A 47 13.15 -0.92 -7.03
C LYS A 47 11.96 -1.75 -6.57
N THR A 48 10.73 -1.22 -6.68
CA THR A 48 9.55 -2.05 -6.40
C THR A 48 9.51 -3.25 -7.33
N THR A 49 9.30 -4.44 -6.77
CA THR A 49 9.22 -5.72 -7.49
C THR A 49 7.78 -6.07 -7.87
N PHE A 50 6.80 -5.28 -7.41
CA PHE A 50 5.39 -5.57 -7.59
C PHE A 50 4.78 -4.78 -8.76
N ASN A 51 3.81 -5.39 -9.44
CA ASN A 51 3.02 -4.79 -10.53
C ASN A 51 3.87 -4.01 -11.55
N LYS A 52 4.81 -4.71 -12.21
CA LYS A 52 5.73 -4.11 -13.21
C LYS A 52 6.47 -2.86 -12.70
N GLN A 53 6.93 -2.90 -11.44
CA GLN A 53 7.65 -1.81 -10.78
C GLN A 53 6.82 -0.53 -10.61
N ARG A 54 5.50 -0.66 -10.52
CA ARG A 54 4.62 0.49 -10.28
C ARG A 54 4.12 0.60 -8.85
N GLY A 55 3.92 -0.52 -8.15
CA GLY A 55 3.16 -0.51 -6.89
C GLY A 55 1.66 -0.71 -7.14
N THR A 56 0.80 -0.38 -6.18
CA THR A 56 -0.65 -0.66 -6.26
C THR A 56 -1.52 0.45 -5.68
N PHE A 57 -2.79 0.44 -6.04
CA PHE A 57 -3.83 1.18 -5.32
C PHE A 57 -4.43 0.23 -4.26
N PRO A 58 -4.18 0.45 -2.95
CA PRO A 58 -4.66 -0.46 -1.93
C PRO A 58 -6.17 -0.32 -1.74
N ASN A 59 -6.82 -1.38 -1.24
CA ASN A 59 -8.16 -1.26 -0.70
C ASN A 59 -8.09 -0.49 0.63
N VAL A 60 -8.61 0.74 0.64
CA VAL A 60 -8.55 1.63 1.82
C VAL A 60 -9.30 1.04 3.02
N ASN A 61 -10.38 0.29 2.80
CA ASN A 61 -11.11 -0.36 3.90
C ASN A 61 -10.28 -1.47 4.55
N ASN A 62 -9.49 -2.21 3.77
CA ASN A 62 -8.57 -3.21 4.33
C ASN A 62 -7.40 -2.55 5.04
N LEU A 63 -6.82 -1.51 4.44
CA LEU A 63 -5.74 -0.73 5.04
C LEU A 63 -6.14 -0.14 6.40
N ASN A 64 -7.37 0.34 6.53
CA ASN A 64 -7.92 0.88 7.77
C ASN A 64 -8.16 -0.16 8.88
N GLN A 65 -8.15 -1.45 8.54
CA GLN A 65 -8.28 -2.52 9.54
C GLN A 65 -6.94 -2.88 10.19
N ILE A 66 -5.82 -2.45 9.60
CA ILE A 66 -4.49 -2.78 10.10
C ILE A 66 -4.28 -2.18 11.49
N ARG A 67 -3.79 -3.02 12.42
CA ARG A 67 -3.47 -2.62 13.79
C ARG A 67 -2.27 -3.38 14.34
N SER A 68 -1.68 -2.84 15.40
CA SER A 68 -0.60 -3.48 16.13
C SER A 68 -1.06 -4.84 16.69
N GLY A 69 -0.16 -5.82 16.67
CA GLY A 69 -0.43 -7.20 17.09
C GLY A 69 -0.90 -8.13 15.98
N MET A 70 -1.17 -7.63 14.76
CA MET A 70 -1.51 -8.50 13.64
C MET A 70 -0.34 -9.39 13.20
N THR A 71 -0.67 -10.60 12.78
CA THR A 71 0.26 -11.55 12.16
C THR A 71 0.59 -11.14 10.73
N LYS A 72 1.65 -11.73 10.19
CA LYS A 72 1.98 -11.60 8.76
C LYS A 72 0.87 -12.10 7.84
N ASP A 73 0.16 -13.14 8.24
CA ASP A 73 -0.90 -13.75 7.44
C ASP A 73 -2.14 -12.85 7.37
N GLU A 74 -2.52 -12.20 8.48
CA GLU A 74 -3.58 -11.18 8.47
C GLU A 74 -3.21 -9.99 7.57
N LEU A 75 -1.95 -9.54 7.61
CA LEU A 75 -1.49 -8.49 6.70
C LEU A 75 -1.46 -8.93 5.23
N TYR A 76 -1.10 -10.19 4.96
CA TYR A 76 -1.20 -10.73 3.60
C TYR A 76 -2.65 -10.74 3.09
N ASP A 77 -3.62 -11.08 3.93
CA ASP A 77 -5.04 -11.05 3.57
C ASP A 77 -5.53 -9.61 3.30
N LEU A 78 -5.11 -8.64 4.12
CA LEU A 78 -5.56 -7.25 4.01
C LEU A 78 -4.91 -6.49 2.85
N ILE A 79 -3.57 -6.55 2.74
CA ILE A 79 -2.79 -5.69 1.83
C ILE A 79 -1.82 -6.46 0.93
N GLY A 80 -1.86 -7.79 0.97
CA GLY A 80 -1.00 -8.63 0.15
C GLY A 80 0.47 -8.60 0.56
N ARG A 81 1.30 -9.16 -0.32
CA ARG A 81 2.75 -9.24 -0.11
C ARG A 81 3.43 -7.89 -0.31
N PRO A 82 4.54 -7.61 0.39
CA PRO A 82 5.24 -6.35 0.23
C PRO A 82 5.79 -6.16 -1.18
N HIS A 83 5.98 -4.89 -1.53
CA HIS A 83 6.35 -4.47 -2.88
C HIS A 83 7.86 -4.39 -3.09
N PHE A 84 8.67 -4.58 -2.05
CA PHE A 84 10.12 -4.52 -2.12
C PHE A 84 10.75 -5.82 -1.63
N ASN A 85 12.02 -6.04 -1.99
CA ASN A 85 12.74 -7.22 -1.53
C ASN A 85 13.04 -7.11 -0.03
N GLU A 86 12.50 -8.06 0.72
CA GLU A 86 12.57 -8.14 2.17
C GLU A 86 13.95 -8.61 2.72
N GLY A 87 14.79 -9.22 1.87
CA GLY A 87 16.04 -9.83 2.29
C GLY A 87 15.85 -11.05 3.22
N PHE A 88 16.84 -11.32 4.09
CA PHE A 88 16.82 -12.44 5.03
C PHE A 88 16.37 -12.01 6.44
N ARG A 89 15.60 -12.87 7.14
CA ARG A 89 15.06 -12.64 8.50
C ARG A 89 14.13 -11.43 8.60
N VAL A 90 13.09 -11.45 7.77
CA VAL A 90 12.25 -10.29 7.51
C VAL A 90 11.44 -9.87 8.73
N ARG A 91 11.80 -8.72 9.28
CA ARG A 91 11.05 -8.02 10.32
C ARG A 91 10.57 -6.64 9.86
N GLU A 92 10.53 -6.44 8.55
CA GLU A 92 10.20 -5.18 7.89
C GLU A 92 9.57 -5.47 6.54
N TRP A 93 8.42 -4.88 6.28
CA TRP A 93 7.71 -4.95 5.00
C TRP A 93 7.48 -3.55 4.47
N ASP A 94 7.78 -3.35 3.20
CA ASP A 94 7.63 -2.08 2.51
C ASP A 94 6.65 -2.21 1.33
N TYR A 95 5.82 -1.19 1.18
CA TYR A 95 4.83 -1.08 0.14
C TYR A 95 4.96 0.28 -0.55
N LEU A 96 4.58 0.30 -1.82
CA LEU A 96 4.41 1.51 -2.63
C LEU A 96 2.93 1.58 -3.03
N PHE A 97 2.20 2.48 -2.39
CA PHE A 97 0.77 2.64 -2.55
C PHE A 97 0.44 3.96 -3.26
N HIS A 98 -0.63 3.91 -4.05
CA HIS A 98 -1.20 5.04 -4.76
C HIS A 98 -2.62 5.27 -4.29
N PHE A 99 -3.02 6.53 -4.24
CA PHE A 99 -4.36 6.93 -3.83
C PHE A 99 -4.90 7.91 -4.87
N ASN A 100 -6.15 7.70 -5.28
CA ASN A 100 -6.85 8.63 -6.17
C ASN A 100 -7.16 9.91 -5.38
N THR A 101 -6.50 10.99 -5.75
CA THR A 101 -6.61 12.31 -5.12
C THR A 101 -6.75 13.37 -6.22
N PRO A 102 -7.94 13.51 -6.83
CA PRO A 102 -8.16 14.44 -7.92
C PRO A 102 -7.67 15.85 -7.57
N GLY A 103 -6.88 16.46 -8.45
CA GLY A 103 -6.28 17.79 -8.23
C GLY A 103 -5.01 17.82 -7.36
N VAL A 104 -4.56 16.68 -6.82
CA VAL A 104 -3.33 16.56 -6.03
C VAL A 104 -2.42 15.49 -6.61
N GLY A 105 -1.13 15.82 -6.76
CA GLY A 105 -0.13 14.88 -7.29
C GLY A 105 -0.18 14.70 -8.80
N THR A 106 0.77 13.92 -9.32
CA THR A 106 0.85 13.62 -10.75
C THR A 106 -0.41 12.86 -11.17
N GLU A 107 -1.09 13.35 -12.21
CA GLU A 107 -2.34 12.74 -12.73
C GLU A 107 -3.47 12.60 -11.70
N GLY A 108 -3.47 13.43 -10.64
CA GLY A 108 -4.46 13.31 -9.56
C GLY A 108 -4.24 12.07 -8.69
N VAL A 109 -2.99 11.65 -8.53
CA VAL A 109 -2.59 10.51 -7.71
C VAL A 109 -1.56 10.94 -6.68
N THR A 110 -1.83 10.62 -5.41
CA THR A 110 -0.85 10.71 -4.34
C THR A 110 -0.16 9.36 -4.16
N THR A 111 1.16 9.34 -4.24
CA THR A 111 1.99 8.14 -4.04
C THR A 111 2.67 8.20 -2.67
N CYS A 112 2.49 7.14 -1.90
CA CYS A 112 3.04 6.99 -0.56
C CYS A 112 3.78 5.65 -0.45
N GLN A 113 4.88 5.63 0.29
CA GLN A 113 5.41 4.39 0.84
C GLN A 113 4.80 4.12 2.21
N TYR A 114 4.55 2.84 2.46
CA TYR A 114 4.05 2.33 3.73
C TYR A 114 5.00 1.26 4.23
N LYS A 115 5.42 1.36 5.49
CA LYS A 115 6.35 0.42 6.11
C LYS A 115 5.72 -0.18 7.35
N VAL A 116 5.82 -1.49 7.46
CA VAL A 116 5.41 -2.26 8.64
C VAL A 116 6.64 -2.87 9.29
N LEU A 117 6.87 -2.58 10.57
CA LEU A 117 7.93 -3.20 11.36
C LEU A 117 7.34 -4.25 12.31
N PHE A 118 8.04 -5.37 12.42
CA PHE A 118 7.62 -6.53 13.20
C PHE A 118 8.51 -6.76 14.42
N ASP A 119 7.93 -7.22 15.53
CA ASP A 119 8.71 -7.65 16.70
C ASP A 119 9.50 -8.96 16.45
N SER A 120 10.19 -9.45 17.47
CA SER A 120 10.93 -10.71 17.37
C SER A 120 10.04 -11.94 17.19
N GLN A 121 8.75 -11.83 17.53
CA GLN A 121 7.73 -12.88 17.37
C GLN A 121 6.97 -12.76 16.03
N ARG A 122 7.32 -11.78 15.19
CA ARG A 122 6.73 -11.49 13.87
C ARG A 122 5.29 -10.97 13.93
N TYR A 123 4.91 -10.32 15.04
CA TYR A 123 3.71 -9.49 15.07
C TYR A 123 4.03 -8.08 14.59
N ALA A 124 3.13 -7.48 13.81
CA ALA A 124 3.24 -6.11 13.35
C ALA A 124 3.12 -5.16 14.55
N ARG A 125 3.99 -4.16 14.65
CA ARG A 125 4.04 -3.28 15.83
C ARG A 125 3.97 -1.81 15.50
N SER A 126 4.82 -1.35 14.58
CA SER A 126 4.85 0.04 14.15
C SER A 126 4.65 0.16 12.65
N PHE A 127 4.01 1.26 12.27
CA PHE A 127 3.53 1.53 10.93
C PHE A 127 3.91 2.94 10.55
N HIS A 128 4.57 3.09 9.41
CA HIS A 128 5.16 4.36 9.01
C HIS A 128 4.73 4.71 7.61
N TRP A 129 4.55 5.99 7.36
CA TRP A 129 4.20 6.55 6.06
C TRP A 129 5.28 7.51 5.60
N ARG A 130 5.57 7.49 4.30
CA ARG A 130 6.42 8.46 3.64
C ARG A 130 5.79 8.91 2.34
N ALA A 131 5.60 10.22 2.18
CA ALA A 131 5.17 10.80 0.92
C ALA A 131 6.26 10.67 -0.14
N VAL A 132 5.86 10.27 -1.35
CA VAL A 132 6.75 10.15 -2.51
C VAL A 132 6.40 11.21 -3.54
N ASP A 133 5.12 11.31 -3.89
CA ASP A 133 4.63 12.30 -4.84
C ASP A 133 3.20 12.72 -4.50
N PRO A 134 2.93 14.01 -4.22
CA PRO A 134 3.91 15.07 -3.94
C PRO A 134 4.75 14.78 -2.70
N VAL A 135 6.00 15.27 -2.65
CA VAL A 135 6.95 15.01 -1.54
C VAL A 135 6.43 15.46 -0.16
N ASN A 136 5.54 16.45 -0.11
CA ASN A 136 4.98 16.99 1.13
C ASN A 136 3.50 16.62 1.32
N ALA A 137 3.00 15.61 0.61
CA ALA A 137 1.63 15.17 0.77
C ALA A 137 1.40 14.51 2.14
N VAL A 138 0.15 14.53 2.59
CA VAL A 138 -0.28 13.75 3.76
C VAL A 138 -0.52 12.31 3.32
N CYS A 139 0.05 11.35 4.04
CA CYS A 139 -0.05 9.92 3.76
C CYS A 139 -0.60 9.16 4.99
N PRO A 140 -1.61 8.28 4.81
CA PRO A 140 -2.45 8.17 3.61
C PRO A 140 -3.29 9.46 3.46
N PRO A 141 -3.65 9.86 2.24
CA PRO A 141 -4.48 11.04 2.04
C PRO A 141 -5.86 10.83 2.67
N VAL A 142 -6.44 11.90 3.20
CA VAL A 142 -7.83 11.90 3.66
C VAL A 142 -8.71 11.88 2.42
N VAL A 143 -9.14 10.70 2.01
CA VAL A 143 -10.15 10.57 0.96
C VAL A 143 -11.49 10.88 1.63
N GLU A 144 -11.97 12.11 1.49
CA GLU A 144 -13.33 12.43 1.88
C GLU A 144 -14.27 11.49 1.10
N LYS A 145 -14.97 10.61 1.82
CA LYS A 145 -16.05 9.82 1.23
C LYS A 145 -16.97 10.82 0.55
N PRO A 146 -17.24 10.73 -0.76
CA PRO A 146 -18.18 11.63 -1.41
C PRO A 146 -19.46 11.62 -0.59
N ALA A 147 -19.88 12.80 -0.13
CA ALA A 147 -21.15 12.92 0.55
C ALA A 147 -22.20 12.20 -0.31
N PRO A 148 -23.07 11.36 0.27
CA PRO A 148 -24.11 10.72 -0.51
C PRO A 148 -24.80 11.81 -1.33
N ALA A 149 -24.81 11.62 -2.66
CA ALA A 149 -25.48 12.55 -3.55
C ALA A 149 -26.89 12.81 -2.97
N PRO A 150 -27.37 14.07 -2.95
CA PRO A 150 -28.65 14.39 -2.37
C PRO A 150 -29.67 13.41 -2.92
N ALA A 151 -30.33 12.66 -2.01
CA ALA A 151 -31.31 11.65 -2.38
C ALA A 151 -32.28 12.30 -3.38
N VAL A 152 -32.33 11.75 -4.59
CA VAL A 152 -33.34 12.16 -5.57
C VAL A 152 -34.67 11.80 -4.95
N ILE A 153 -35.39 12.80 -4.44
CA ILE A 153 -36.75 12.65 -3.93
C ILE A 153 -37.58 12.22 -5.13
N GLN A 154 -37.84 10.93 -5.26
CA GLN A 154 -38.81 10.43 -6.23
C GLN A 154 -40.17 10.98 -5.80
N ALA A 155 -40.73 11.90 -6.59
CA ALA A 155 -42.04 12.46 -6.33
C ALA A 155 -43.07 11.32 -6.25
N GLU A 156 -43.70 11.20 -5.10
CA GLU A 156 -44.79 10.26 -4.85
C GLU A 156 -45.90 10.51 -5.89
N PRO A 157 -46.42 9.47 -6.56
CA PRO A 157 -47.43 9.66 -7.60
C PRO A 157 -48.67 10.30 -6.99
N GLN A 158 -49.03 11.49 -7.47
CA GLN A 158 -50.22 12.21 -7.05
C GLN A 158 -51.46 11.36 -7.37
N VAL A 159 -52.06 10.76 -6.33
CA VAL A 159 -53.33 10.03 -6.44
C VAL A 159 -54.44 11.07 -6.65
N ILE A 160 -54.88 11.24 -7.89
CA ILE A 160 -56.03 12.10 -8.22
C ILE A 160 -57.30 11.36 -7.77
N ILE A 161 -57.80 11.72 -6.59
CA ILE A 161 -59.12 11.27 -6.13
C ILE A 161 -60.15 12.05 -6.95
N ARG A 162 -60.80 11.37 -7.91
CA ARG A 162 -61.96 11.92 -8.62
C ARG A 162 -63.14 11.95 -7.65
N GLU A 163 -63.48 13.14 -7.18
CA GLU A 163 -64.67 13.36 -6.36
C GLU A 163 -65.94 13.08 -7.19
N VAL A 164 -66.70 12.05 -6.79
CA VAL A 164 -67.98 11.71 -7.42
C VAL A 164 -69.04 12.64 -6.88
N ALA A 165 -69.54 13.56 -7.70
CA ALA A 165 -70.59 14.49 -7.34
C ALA A 165 -71.90 13.74 -6.99
N PRO A 166 -72.55 14.03 -5.84
CA PRO A 166 -73.81 13.39 -5.49
C PRO A 166 -74.97 13.98 -6.29
N THR A 167 -75.68 13.12 -7.02
CA THR A 167 -76.93 13.44 -7.72
C THR A 167 -77.99 13.87 -6.71
N ARG A 168 -78.46 15.14 -6.78
CA ARG A 168 -79.57 15.61 -5.95
C ARG A 168 -80.86 14.86 -6.30
N ALA A 169 -81.38 14.09 -5.35
CA ALA A 169 -82.71 13.52 -5.42
C ALA A 169 -83.77 14.65 -5.41
N ARG A 170 -84.59 14.69 -6.46
CA ARG A 170 -85.68 15.67 -6.62
C ARG A 170 -86.92 15.14 -5.91
N ILE A 171 -87.19 15.64 -4.71
CA ILE A 171 -88.45 15.39 -4.01
C ILE A 171 -89.55 16.20 -4.72
N ARG A 172 -90.56 15.52 -5.27
CA ARG A 172 -91.79 16.16 -5.77
C ARG A 172 -92.78 16.26 -4.60
N GLN A 173 -93.28 17.47 -4.36
CA GLN A 173 -94.51 17.73 -3.62
C GLN A 173 -95.71 17.47 -4.52
#